data_AF-A0A8T6T8L3-F1
#
_entry.id   AF-A0A8T6T8L3-F1
#
_cell.length_a   1.000
_cell.length_b   1.000
_cell.length_c   1.000
_cell.angle_alpha   90.00
_cell.angle_beta   90.00
_cell.angle_gamma   90.00
#
_symmetry.space_group_name_H-M   'P 1'
#
loop_
_entity.id
_entity.type
_entity.pdbx_description
1 polymer ?
#
loop_
_entity_poly.entity_id
_entity_poly.type
_entity_poly.pdbx_seq_one_letter_code
_entity_poly.pdbx_strand_id
1 'polypeptide(L)'
;DVTLIEPDPARAEEASDLLSSALVIQGEPTDRDLLMDEGVSSADAFIGATEAQGKNILSCFLAEKLGAHSTIALIDQLELVELLYDVGI
;
A
#
# COMPACT_ATOMS: atom_id res chain seq x y z
N ASP A 1 0.55 15.34 1.07
CA ASP A 1 1.18 14.83 -0.17
C ASP A 1 0.58 13.46 -0.45
N VAL A 2 0.49 13.04 -1.72
CA VAL A 2 -0.11 11.74 -2.08
C VAL A 2 0.77 11.04 -3.10
N THR A 3 1.16 9.80 -2.77
CA THR A 3 1.87 8.91 -3.68
C THR A 3 1.02 7.66 -3.92
N LEU A 4 0.83 7.30 -5.19
CA LEU A 4 0.15 6.09 -5.63
C LEU A 4 1.18 5.11 -6.17
N ILE A 5 1.20 3.89 -5.65
CA ILE A 5 2.00 2.79 -6.18
C ILE A 5 1.08 1.87 -6.98
N GLU A 6 1.31 1.74 -8.29
CA GLU A 6 0.53 0.89 -9.19
C GLU A 6 1.45 -0.11 -9.89
N PRO A 7 1.28 -1.43 -9.67
CA PRO A 7 2.14 -2.43 -10.29
C PRO A 7 1.93 -2.56 -11.80
N ASP A 8 0.71 -2.37 -12.31
CA ASP A 8 0.44 -2.49 -13.74
C ASP A 8 0.93 -1.23 -14.49
N PRO A 9 1.87 -1.36 -15.45
CA PRO A 9 2.43 -0.21 -16.13
C PRO A 9 1.42 0.63 -16.91
N ALA A 10 0.42 0.00 -17.54
CA ALA A 10 -0.56 0.72 -18.34
C ALA A 10 -1.52 1.51 -17.44
N ARG A 11 -1.92 0.94 -16.31
CA ARG A 11 -2.72 1.65 -15.29
C ARG A 11 -1.93 2.73 -14.58
N ALA A 12 -0.63 2.55 -14.35
CA ALA A 12 0.23 3.57 -13.77
C ALA A 12 0.36 4.79 -14.70
N GLU A 13 0.52 4.55 -16.01
CA GLU A 13 0.53 5.60 -17.03
C GLU A 13 -0.82 6.35 -17.07
N GLU A 14 -1.94 5.61 -17.13
CA GLU A 14 -3.28 6.20 -17.09
C GLU A 14 -3.52 7.02 -15.81
N ALA A 15 -3.13 6.49 -14.65
CA ALA A 15 -3.28 7.19 -13.38
C ALA A 15 -2.40 8.46 -13.32
N SER A 16 -1.19 8.41 -13.89
CA SER A 16 -0.30 9.58 -13.98
C SER A 16 -0.90 10.69 -14.84
N ASP A 17 -1.59 10.34 -15.93
CA ASP A 17 -2.28 11.31 -16.78
C ASP A 17 -3.51 11.93 -16.08
N LEU A 18 -4.24 11.14 -15.29
CA LEU A 18 -5.45 11.57 -14.60
C LEU A 18 -5.19 12.35 -13.29
N LEU A 19 -4.15 11.97 -12.54
CA LEU A 19 -3.91 12.45 -11.18
C LEU A 19 -2.82 13.54 -11.13
N SER A 20 -3.17 14.74 -11.56
CA SER A 20 -2.25 15.90 -11.56
C SER A 20 -1.70 16.34 -10.19
N SER A 21 -2.28 15.86 -9.08
CA SER A 21 -1.90 16.23 -7.70
C SER A 21 -1.31 15.07 -6.89
N ALA A 22 -1.02 13.93 -7.53
CA ALA A 22 -0.40 12.78 -6.88
C ALA A 22 0.84 12.32 -7.65
N LEU A 23 1.86 11.86 -6.95
CA LEU A 23 2.99 11.16 -7.54
C LEU A 23 2.56 9.73 -7.85
N VAL A 24 2.73 9.29 -9.10
CA VAL A 24 2.44 7.89 -9.49
C VAL A 24 3.75 7.15 -9.72
N ILE A 25 3.92 6.06 -8.98
CA ILE A 25 5.10 5.18 -9.04
C ILE A 25 4.65 3.83 -9.60
N GLN A 26 5.29 3.40 -10.69
CA GLN A 26 5.11 2.05 -11.21
C GLN A 26 5.98 1.09 -10.39
N GLY A 27 5.36 0.16 -9.67
CA GLY A 27 6.10 -0.78 -8.81
C GLY A 27 5.22 -1.68 -7.95
N GLU A 28 5.86 -2.66 -7.30
CA GLU A 28 5.16 -3.58 -6.41
C GLU A 28 5.03 -2.99 -4.99
N PRO A 29 3.81 -2.89 -4.43
CA PRO A 29 3.60 -2.31 -3.10
C PRO A 29 4.15 -3.19 -1.96
N THR A 30 4.56 -4.43 -2.27
CA THR A 30 5.24 -5.34 -1.34
C THR A 30 6.76 -5.25 -1.43
N ASP A 31 7.30 -4.39 -2.30
CA ASP A 31 8.73 -4.12 -2.39
C ASP A 31 9.15 -3.17 -1.28
N ARG A 32 9.92 -3.70 -0.32
CA ARG A 32 10.41 -2.95 0.84
C ARG A 32 11.31 -1.79 0.43
N ASP A 33 12.19 -1.98 -0.55
CA ASP A 33 13.18 -0.97 -0.91
C ASP A 33 12.48 0.21 -1.59
N LEU A 34 11.48 -0.07 -2.44
CA LEU A 34 10.61 0.95 -3.02
C LEU A 34 9.89 1.77 -1.93
N LEU A 35 9.29 1.11 -0.94
CA LEU A 35 8.61 1.83 0.15
C LEU A 35 9.58 2.72 0.96
N MET A 36 10.81 2.26 1.16
CA MET A 36 11.84 3.04 1.85
C MET A 36 12.28 4.25 1.02
N ASP A 37 12.52 4.06 -0.28
CA ASP A 37 12.95 5.12 -1.20
C ASP A 37 11.87 6.20 -1.35
N GLU A 38 10.59 5.83 -1.34
CA GLU A 38 9.44 6.75 -1.36
C GLU A 38 9.08 7.33 0.02
N GLY A 39 9.90 7.09 1.05
CA GLY A 39 9.77 7.76 2.35
C GLY A 39 8.58 7.32 3.19
N VAL A 40 8.13 6.06 3.07
CA VAL A 40 6.97 5.49 3.80
C VAL A 40 7.04 5.72 5.31
N SER A 41 8.24 5.81 5.89
CA SER A 41 8.47 6.06 7.32
C SER A 41 7.92 7.40 7.82
N SER A 42 7.61 8.32 6.90
CA SER A 42 7.06 9.64 7.20
C SER A 42 5.59 9.78 6.79
N ALA A 43 4.98 8.71 6.28
CA ALA A 43 3.59 8.72 5.83
C ALA A 43 2.62 8.80 7.02
N ASP A 44 1.66 9.73 6.94
CA ASP A 44 0.55 9.83 7.90
C ASP A 44 -0.34 8.58 7.87
N ALA A 45 -0.51 8.01 6.68
CA ALA A 45 -1.24 6.77 6.44
C ALA A 45 -0.72 6.04 5.20
N PHE A 46 -0.69 4.71 5.25
CA PHE A 46 -0.48 3.83 4.10
C PHE A 46 -1.74 3.00 3.84
N ILE A 47 -2.21 2.95 2.59
CA ILE A 47 -3.47 2.29 2.23
C ILE A 47 -3.22 1.20 1.18
N GLY A 48 -3.45 -0.06 1.54
CA GLY A 48 -3.46 -1.19 0.61
C GLY A 48 -4.87 -1.41 0.07
N ALA A 49 -5.15 -0.97 -1.17
CA ALA A 49 -6.47 -1.03 -1.77
C ALA A 49 -6.49 -1.70 -3.16
N THR A 50 -5.70 -2.75 -3.33
CA THR A 50 -5.69 -3.58 -4.54
C THR A 50 -6.75 -4.68 -4.48
N GLU A 51 -7.04 -5.32 -5.61
CA GLU A 51 -7.88 -6.53 -5.66
C GLU A 51 -7.25 -7.74 -4.95
N ALA A 52 -5.93 -7.70 -4.72
CA ALA A 52 -5.20 -8.76 -4.04
C ALA A 52 -5.10 -8.46 -2.53
N GLN A 53 -6.08 -8.94 -1.75
CA GLN A 53 -6.15 -8.72 -0.30
C GLN A 53 -4.86 -9.13 0.43
N GLY A 54 -4.22 -10.23 0.00
CA GLY A 54 -2.91 -10.65 0.54
C GLY A 54 -1.79 -9.63 0.32
N LYS A 55 -1.79 -8.92 -0.83
CA LYS A 55 -0.85 -7.81 -1.07
C LYS A 55 -1.19 -6.61 -0.19
N ASN A 56 -2.47 -6.31 0.02
CA ASN A 56 -2.89 -5.21 0.90
C ASN A 56 -2.40 -5.44 2.34
N ILE A 57 -2.62 -6.64 2.88
CA ILE A 57 -2.16 -7.02 4.22
C ILE A 57 -0.64 -6.94 4.32
N LEU A 58 0.08 -7.57 3.38
CA LEU A 58 1.54 -7.61 3.43
C LEU A 58 2.18 -6.22 3.26
N SER A 59 1.70 -5.42 2.32
CA SER A 59 2.22 -4.07 2.09
C SER A 59 1.92 -3.14 3.27
N CYS A 60 0.72 -3.20 3.86
CA CYS A 60 0.41 -2.48 5.10
C CYS A 60 1.31 -2.92 6.25
N PHE A 61 1.49 -4.22 6.46
CA PHE A 61 2.38 -4.73 7.51
C PHE A 61 3.83 -4.26 7.30
N LEU A 62 4.34 -4.27 6.07
CA LEU A 62 5.66 -3.74 5.75
C LEU A 62 5.73 -2.24 6.04
N ALA A 63 4.76 -1.45 5.58
CA ALA A 63 4.70 -0.01 5.82
C ALA A 63 4.69 0.33 7.33
N GLU A 64 3.93 -0.41 8.14
CA GLU A 64 3.91 -0.27 9.60
C GLU A 64 5.30 -0.55 10.19
N LYS A 65 5.96 -1.65 9.78
CA LYS A 65 7.33 -1.97 10.24
C LYS A 65 8.38 -0.96 9.80
N LEU A 66 8.14 -0.26 8.70
CA LEU A 66 9.03 0.79 8.19
C LEU A 66 8.75 2.17 8.80
N GLY A 67 7.67 2.32 9.58
CA GLY A 67 7.39 3.51 10.38
C GLY A 67 6.23 4.38 9.89
N ALA A 68 5.39 3.89 8.96
CA ALA A 68 4.14 4.58 8.63
C ALA A 68 3.29 4.77 9.90
N HIS A 69 2.70 5.95 10.08
CA HIS A 69 1.98 6.29 11.31
C HIS A 69 0.66 5.50 11.46
N SER A 70 0.00 5.19 10.34
CA SER A 70 -1.21 4.38 10.31
C SER A 70 -1.28 3.57 9.03
N THR A 71 -1.93 2.40 9.07
CA THR A 71 -2.09 1.55 7.88
C THR A 71 -3.53 1.05 7.77
N ILE A 72 -4.06 0.99 6.55
CA ILE A 72 -5.41 0.51 6.25
C ILE A 72 -5.34 -0.48 5.09
N ALA A 73 -5.71 -1.73 5.33
CA ALA A 73 -5.81 -2.76 4.29
C ALA A 73 -7.28 -3.01 3.92
N LEU A 74 -7.60 -2.97 2.62
CA LEU A 74 -8.90 -3.40 2.11
C LEU A 74 -8.96 -4.93 2.06
N ILE A 75 -9.92 -5.51 2.79
CA ILE A 75 -10.13 -6.95 2.93
C ILE A 75 -11.63 -7.21 2.85
N ASP A 76 -12.06 -8.08 1.93
CA ASP A 76 -13.48 -8.46 1.80
C ASP A 76 -13.79 -9.77 2.55
N GLN A 77 -12.77 -10.59 2.85
CA GLN A 77 -12.94 -11.87 3.55
C GLN A 77 -12.87 -11.67 5.06
N LEU A 78 -14.02 -11.66 5.74
CA LEU A 78 -14.11 -11.42 7.18
C LEU A 78 -13.38 -12.47 8.01
N GLU A 79 -13.33 -13.73 7.57
CA GLU A 79 -12.59 -14.80 8.26
C GLU A 79 -11.09 -14.51 8.32
N LEU A 80 -10.55 -13.78 7.32
CA LEU A 80 -9.16 -13.36 7.30
C LEU A 80 -8.90 -12.26 8.33
N VAL A 81 -9.87 -11.38 8.57
CA VAL A 81 -9.77 -10.31 9.59
C VAL A 81 -9.66 -10.90 10.99
N GLU A 82 -10.47 -11.91 11.32
CA GLU A 82 -10.40 -12.60 12.61
C GLU A 82 -9.03 -13.24 12.83
N LEU A 83 -8.49 -13.90 11.81
CA LEU A 83 -7.17 -14.52 11.89
C LEU A 83 -6.05 -13.50 12.10
N LEU A 84 -6.12 -12.33 11.45
CA LEU A 84 -5.12 -11.27 11.59
C LEU A 84 -5.08 -10.72 13.03
N TYR A 85 -6.26 -10.50 13.64
CA TYR A 85 -6.35 -10.11 15.05
C TYR A 85 -5.69 -11.13 15.98
N ASP A 86 -5.86 -12.43 15.72
CA ASP A 86 -5.25 -13.49 16.52
C ASP A 86 -3.71 -13.52 16.40
N VAL A 87 -3.15 -13.14 15.26
CA VAL A 87 -1.69 -13.04 15.06
C VAL A 87 -1.10 -11.68 15.46
N GLY A 88 -1.94 -10.74 15.92
CA GLY A 88 -1.52 -9.42 16.39
C GLY A 88 -1.13 -8.46 15.27
N ILE A 89 -1.77 -8.61 14.11
CA ILE A 89 -1.72 -7.66 12.98
C ILE A 89 -3.02 -6.86 12.98
#